data_AF-A0A373FBV0-F1
#
_entry.id   AF-A0A373FBV0-F1
#
_cell.length_a   1.000
_cell.length_b   1.000
_cell.length_c   1.000
_cell.angle_alpha   90.00
_cell.angle_beta   90.00
_cell.angle_gamma   90.00
#
_symmetry.space_group_name_H-M   'P 1'
#
loop_
_entity.id
_entity.type
_entity.pdbx_description
1 polymer ?
#
loop_
_entity_poly.entity_id
_entity_poly.type
_entity_poly.pdbx_seq_one_letter_code
_entity_poly.pdbx_strand_id
1 'polypeptide(L)'
;MFTLIPSDPQVNVFQMWFDRQADEVWFTRTTWNGLCARITNVGESNGPAPYYGNPKVFADLYYSNGNIKERGIEISAAGTFKTYRQIQPPFGTS
;
A
#
# COMPACT_ATOMS: atom_id res chain seq x y z
N MET A 1 -13.16 -9.41 -5.02
CA MET A 1 -13.01 -9.09 -3.58
C MET A 1 -11.57 -9.39 -3.21
N PHE A 2 -10.87 -8.51 -2.49
CA PHE A 2 -9.45 -8.71 -2.15
C PHE A 2 -9.32 -9.48 -0.84
N THR A 3 -8.31 -10.34 -0.75
CA THR A 3 -7.97 -11.05 0.50
C THR A 3 -7.15 -10.12 1.39
N LEU A 4 -7.73 -9.69 2.51
CA LEU A 4 -7.06 -8.82 3.47
C LEU A 4 -5.98 -9.58 4.24
N ILE A 5 -4.85 -8.93 4.51
CA ILE A 5 -3.87 -9.41 5.49
C ILE A 5 -4.28 -8.84 6.86
N PRO A 6 -4.64 -9.69 7.83
CA PRO A 6 -5.00 -9.22 9.17
C PRO A 6 -3.84 -8.47 9.83
N SER A 7 -4.14 -7.31 10.44
CA SER A 7 -3.22 -6.59 11.32
C SER A 7 -4.01 -6.02 12.50
N ASP A 8 -3.53 -6.29 13.71
CA ASP A 8 -4.06 -5.73 14.96
C ASP A 8 -2.89 -5.25 15.84
N PRO A 9 -2.74 -3.93 16.06
CA PRO A 9 -3.56 -2.85 15.52
C PRO A 9 -3.36 -2.70 14.00
N GLN A 10 -4.33 -2.06 13.35
CA GLN A 10 -4.22 -1.75 11.94
C GLN A 10 -3.02 -0.82 11.67
N VAL A 11 -2.13 -1.24 10.78
CA VAL A 11 -0.91 -0.49 10.41
C VAL A 11 -1.16 0.50 9.27
N ASN A 12 -0.34 1.55 9.19
CA ASN A 12 -0.35 2.49 8.07
C ASN A 12 0.52 1.99 6.89
N VAL A 13 0.46 2.67 5.74
CA VAL A 13 1.21 2.28 4.52
C VAL A 13 2.72 2.26 4.74
N PHE A 14 3.27 3.16 5.57
CA PHE A 14 4.69 3.18 5.87
C PHE A 14 5.11 1.96 6.69
N GLN A 15 4.34 1.59 7.71
CA GLN A 15 4.56 0.37 8.48
C GLN A 15 4.43 -0.88 7.60
N MET A 16 3.41 -0.94 6.72
CA MET A 16 3.30 -2.03 5.74
C MET A 16 4.56 -2.21 4.90
N TRP A 17 5.24 -1.10 4.54
CA TRP A 17 6.48 -1.09 3.77
C TRP A 17 7.73 -1.41 4.61
N PHE A 18 8.00 -0.61 5.65
CA PHE A 18 9.23 -0.70 6.42
C PHE A 18 9.30 -1.95 7.31
N ASP A 19 8.18 -2.55 7.69
CA ASP A 19 8.16 -3.79 8.48
C ASP A 19 8.33 -5.05 7.59
N ARG A 20 8.09 -4.93 6.27
CA ARG A 20 8.08 -6.05 5.32
C ARG A 20 9.13 -5.97 4.21
N GLN A 21 10.22 -5.20 4.38
CA GLN A 21 11.21 -4.82 3.34
C GLN A 21 11.69 -5.89 2.32
N ALA A 22 11.42 -7.18 2.52
CA ALA A 22 11.69 -8.25 1.56
C ALA A 22 10.51 -8.63 0.63
N ASP A 23 9.27 -8.25 0.95
CA ASP A 23 8.05 -8.71 0.24
C ASP A 23 7.36 -7.57 -0.53
N GLU A 24 6.68 -7.91 -1.63
CA GLU A 24 5.80 -6.98 -2.33
C GLU A 24 4.65 -6.50 -1.41
N VAL A 25 4.45 -5.18 -1.36
CA VAL A 25 3.37 -4.58 -0.57
C VAL A 25 2.19 -4.22 -1.47
N TRP A 26 1.09 -4.93 -1.26
CA TRP A 26 -0.20 -4.66 -1.88
C TRP A 26 -1.18 -4.09 -0.87
N PHE A 27 -1.95 -3.10 -1.28
CA PHE A 27 -2.99 -2.52 -0.44
C PHE A 27 -4.18 -2.01 -1.25
N THR A 28 -5.31 -1.82 -0.57
CA THR A 28 -6.49 -1.15 -1.10
C THR A 28 -6.94 -0.05 -0.15
N ARG A 29 -7.75 0.88 -0.65
CA ARG A 29 -8.40 1.92 0.17
C ARG A 29 -9.88 1.60 0.27
N THR A 30 -10.49 1.85 1.42
CA THR A 30 -11.93 1.60 1.63
C THR A 30 -12.84 2.33 0.63
N THR A 31 -12.39 3.46 0.08
CA THR A 31 -13.13 4.25 -0.92
C THR A 31 -12.77 3.93 -2.37
N TRP A 32 -11.86 2.99 -2.64
CA TRP A 32 -11.35 2.72 -3.99
C TRP A 32 -12.17 1.73 -4.81
N ASN A 33 -13.34 1.30 -4.31
CA ASN A 33 -14.34 0.50 -5.01
C ASN A 33 -13.78 -0.52 -6.02
N GLY A 34 -12.96 -1.47 -5.55
CA GLY A 34 -12.39 -2.53 -6.39
C GLY A 34 -11.04 -2.22 -7.04
N LEU A 35 -10.40 -1.10 -6.70
CA LEU A 35 -8.99 -0.85 -7.05
C LEU A 35 -8.04 -1.28 -5.93
N CYS A 36 -6.84 -1.67 -6.32
CA CYS A 36 -5.73 -1.97 -5.42
C CYS A 36 -4.44 -1.37 -5.97
N ALA A 37 -3.45 -1.18 -5.12
CA ALA A 37 -2.17 -0.63 -5.48
C ALA A 37 -1.04 -1.56 -5.03
N ARG A 38 0.00 -1.64 -5.87
CA ARG A 38 1.30 -2.24 -5.53
C ARG A 38 2.29 -1.13 -5.30
N ILE A 39 2.90 -1.07 -4.11
CA ILE A 39 3.98 -0.11 -3.85
C ILE A 39 5.17 -0.47 -4.72
N THR A 40 5.67 0.51 -5.48
CA THR A 40 6.86 0.36 -6.32
C THR A 40 8.08 1.04 -5.70
N ASN A 41 7.86 2.11 -4.93
CA ASN A 41 8.92 2.82 -4.23
C ASN A 41 8.37 3.58 -3.02
N VAL A 42 9.14 3.66 -1.94
CA VAL A 42 8.94 4.62 -0.86
C VAL A 42 10.24 5.38 -0.68
N GLY A 43 10.15 6.71 -0.60
CA GLY A 43 11.29 7.57 -0.35
C GLY A 43 11.96 7.29 1.01
N GLU A 44 13.13 7.89 1.21
CA GLU A 44 13.91 7.70 2.43
C GLU A 44 13.16 8.19 3.69
N SER A 45 13.26 7.40 4.76
CA SER A 45 12.72 7.77 6.07
C SER A 45 13.59 8.83 6.73
N ASN A 46 13.00 9.95 7.14
CA ASN A 46 13.69 11.07 7.80
C ASN A 46 13.14 11.37 9.21
N GLY A 47 12.40 10.44 9.80
CA GLY A 47 11.80 10.61 11.12
C GLY A 47 11.47 9.28 11.80
N PRO A 48 10.99 9.33 13.05
CA PRO A 48 10.64 8.12 13.80
C PRO A 48 9.36 7.46 13.26
N ALA A 49 9.20 6.17 13.57
CA ALA A 49 7.96 5.44 13.40
C ALA A 49 6.79 6.15 14.15
N PRO A 50 5.52 5.95 13.74
CA PRO A 50 5.08 5.08 12.65
C PRO A 50 4.99 5.79 11.28
N TYR A 51 5.32 7.09 11.21
CA TYR A 51 5.17 7.89 9.99
C TYR A 51 6.47 8.13 9.23
N TYR A 52 7.63 7.88 9.86
CA TYR A 52 8.94 7.86 9.21
C TYR A 52 9.32 9.18 8.51
N GLY A 53 8.76 10.31 8.96
CA GLY A 53 8.93 11.61 8.29
C GLY A 53 8.03 11.82 7.06
N ASN A 54 7.03 10.95 6.84
CA ASN A 54 6.09 10.97 5.72
C ASN A 54 6.77 10.99 4.35
N PRO A 55 7.61 9.99 4.01
CA PRO A 55 8.21 9.90 2.69
C PRO A 55 7.14 9.81 1.60
N LYS A 56 7.51 10.19 0.37
CA LYS A 56 6.65 9.97 -0.80
C LYS A 56 6.48 8.48 -1.05
N VAL A 57 5.25 8.06 -1.34
CA VAL A 57 4.92 6.67 -1.70
C VAL A 57 4.50 6.65 -3.15
N PHE A 58 5.18 5.84 -3.96
CA PHE A 58 4.83 5.60 -5.36
C PHE A 58 4.27 4.19 -5.53
N ALA A 59 3.23 4.07 -6.34
CA ALA A 59 2.57 2.80 -6.58
C ALA A 59 2.00 2.68 -7.99
N ASP A 60 1.82 1.44 -8.43
CA ASP A 60 1.00 1.10 -9.60
C ASP A 60 -0.41 0.76 -9.14
N LEU A 61 -1.42 1.32 -9.80
CA LEU A 61 -2.83 1.15 -9.50
C LEU A 61 -3.46 0.15 -10.47
N TYR A 62 -4.20 -0.82 -9.93
CA TYR A 62 -4.81 -1.92 -10.67
C TYR A 62 -6.29 -2.05 -10.37
N TYR A 63 -7.03 -2.51 -11.37
CA TYR A 63 -8.36 -3.06 -11.19
C TYR A 63 -8.29 -4.45 -10.54
N SER A 64 -9.40 -4.89 -9.95
CA SER A 64 -9.53 -6.19 -9.31
C SER A 64 -9.28 -7.41 -10.22
N ASN A 65 -9.28 -7.21 -11.54
CA ASN A 65 -8.99 -8.23 -12.54
C ASN A 65 -7.51 -8.26 -12.97
N GLY A 66 -6.64 -7.46 -12.35
CA GLY A 66 -5.22 -7.37 -12.68
C GLY A 66 -4.87 -6.40 -13.80
N ASN A 67 -5.85 -5.77 -14.45
CA ASN A 67 -5.56 -4.73 -15.43
C ASN A 67 -5.00 -3.48 -14.74
N ILE A 68 -3.92 -2.95 -15.30
CA ILE A 68 -3.35 -1.69 -14.83
C ILE A 68 -4.30 -0.54 -15.18
N LYS A 69 -4.61 0.25 -14.16
CA LYS A 69 -5.32 1.52 -14.32
C LYS A 69 -4.33 2.66 -14.57
N GLU A 70 -3.26 2.72 -13.77
CA GLU A 70 -2.27 3.79 -13.82
C GLU A 70 -0.94 3.31 -13.20
N ARG A 71 0.20 3.86 -13.62
CA ARG A 71 1.53 3.48 -13.11
C ARG A 71 2.25 4.65 -12.48
N GLY A 72 3.07 4.36 -11.47
CA GLY A 72 3.98 5.34 -10.85
C GLY A 72 3.27 6.54 -10.22
N ILE A 73 2.04 6.36 -9.73
CA ILE A 73 1.29 7.44 -9.09
C ILE A 73 1.79 7.68 -7.67
N GLU A 74 1.82 8.95 -7.25
CA GLU A 74 2.09 9.31 -5.86
C GLU A 74 0.83 9.05 -5.02
N ILE A 75 0.95 8.21 -3.99
CA ILE A 75 -0.12 7.89 -3.05
C ILE A 75 -0.02 8.79 -1.83
N SER A 76 -1.08 9.54 -1.56
CA SER A 76 -1.20 10.29 -0.32
C SER A 76 -1.39 9.34 0.86
N ALA A 77 -0.29 8.99 1.53
CA ALA A 77 -0.25 8.08 2.68
C ALA A 77 -0.23 8.79 4.05
N ALA A 78 -0.11 10.13 4.07
CA ALA A 78 -0.05 10.93 5.29
C ALA A 78 -1.42 10.99 6.01
N GLY A 79 -1.42 10.79 7.33
CA GLY A 79 -2.60 11.04 8.20
C GLY A 79 -3.76 10.04 8.05
N THR A 80 -3.62 8.98 7.26
CA THR A 80 -4.72 8.06 6.91
C THR A 80 -4.78 6.81 7.80
N PHE A 81 -4.80 7.00 9.12
CA PHE A 81 -5.02 5.87 10.04
C PHE A 81 -6.39 5.25 9.73
N LYS A 82 -6.43 3.93 9.50
CA LYS A 82 -7.61 3.14 9.10
C LYS A 82 -8.17 3.32 7.68
N THR A 83 -7.52 4.03 6.77
CA THR A 83 -8.04 4.18 5.39
C THR A 83 -7.57 3.07 4.44
N TYR A 84 -6.32 2.64 4.61
CA TYR A 84 -5.70 1.61 3.76
C TYR A 84 -5.74 0.24 4.42
N ARG A 85 -5.98 -0.82 3.66
CA ARG A 85 -5.91 -2.21 4.11
C ARG A 85 -4.86 -2.93 3.30
N GLN A 86 -3.92 -3.58 3.98
CA GLN A 86 -2.97 -4.47 3.31
C GLN A 86 -3.73 -5.69 2.78
N ILE A 87 -3.36 -6.16 1.60
CA ILE A 87 -3.96 -7.32 0.94
C ILE A 87 -2.87 -8.27 0.47
N GLN A 88 -3.23 -9.53 0.26
CA GLN A 88 -2.37 -10.44 -0.51
C GLN A 88 -2.29 -9.96 -1.97
N PRO A 89 -1.20 -10.28 -2.70
CA PRO A 89 -1.14 -10.08 -4.14
C PRO A 89 -2.43 -10.60 -4.80
N PRO A 90 -3.26 -9.73 -5.40
CA PRO A 90 -4.59 -10.12 -5.85
C PRO A 90 -4.58 -10.88 -7.17
N PHE A 91 -3.43 -10.88 -7.85
CA PHE A 91 -3.13 -11.67 -9.03
C PHE A 91 -1.71 -12.20 -8.86
N GLY A 92 -1.45 -13.41 -9.36
CA GLY A 92 -0.15 -14.04 -9.22
C GLY A 92 0.95 -13.17 -9.84
N THR A 93 2.07 -13.04 -9.15
CA THR A 93 3.32 -12.50 -9.71
C THR A 93 3.95 -13.60 -10.55
N SER A 94 3.50 -13.71 -11.80
CA SER A 94 4.14 -14.58 -12.82
C SER A 94 5.37 -13.91 -13.40
#